data_AF-A0A6B1E0C1-F1
#
_entry.id   AF-A0A6B1E0C1-F1
#
_cell.length_a   1.000
_cell.length_b   1.000
_cell.length_c   1.000
_cell.angle_alpha   90.00
_cell.angle_beta   90.00
_cell.angle_gamma   90.00
#
_symmetry.space_group_name_H-M   'P 1'
#
loop_
_entity.id
_entity.type
_entity.pdbx_description
1 polymer ?
#
loop_
_entity_poly.entity_id
_entity_poly.type
_entity_poly.pdbx_seq_one_letter_code
_entity_poly.pdbx_strand_id
1 'polypeptide(L)' 'MSKSSPFRQGILVGIALFILTVIEYLVALQTGSATILLLLGAAKGVLVVYYFMHITSLWREDEEH' A
#
# COMPACT_ATOMS: atom_id res chain seq x y z
N MET A 1 3.41 -29.14 -1.02
CA MET A 1 3.88 -27.73 -1.07
C MET A 1 2.80 -26.86 -0.44
N SER A 2 3.06 -26.24 0.71
CA SER A 2 2.06 -25.43 1.45
C SER A 2 1.72 -24.15 0.67
N LYS A 3 0.58 -24.14 -0.01
CA LYS A 3 0.07 -23.05 -0.85
C LYS A 3 -0.57 -21.93 0.00
N SER A 4 0.14 -21.47 1.04
CA SER A 4 -0.33 -20.47 2.02
C SER A 4 0.38 -19.11 1.91
N SER A 5 1.26 -18.93 0.91
CA SER A 5 2.11 -17.76 0.74
C SER A 5 1.36 -16.44 0.39
N PRO A 6 0.36 -16.41 -0.52
CA PRO A 6 -0.24 -15.13 -0.96
C PRO A 6 -1.03 -14.43 0.15
N PHE A 7 -1.75 -15.19 0.97
CA PHE A 7 -2.54 -14.65 2.07
C PHE A 7 -1.68 -13.99 3.15
N ARG A 8 -0.50 -14.55 3.43
CA ARG A 8 0.45 -13.99 4.41
C ARG A 8 0.97 -12.63 3.97
N GLN A 9 1.27 -12.47 2.68
CA GLN A 9 1.72 -11.20 2.14
C GLN A 9 0.63 -10.12 2.24
N GLY A 10 -0.61 -10.44 1.87
CA GLY A 10 -1.73 -9.51 2.02
C GLY A 10 -1.96 -9.06 3.46
N ILE A 11 -1.86 -9.98 4.44
CA ILE A 11 -2.00 -9.64 5.86
C ILE A 11 -0.86 -8.72 6.33
N LEU A 12 0.38 -9.01 5.96
CA LEU A 12 1.53 -8.17 6.35
C LEU A 12 1.42 -6.75 5.79
N VAL A 13 1.05 -6.61 4.52
CA VAL A 13 0.85 -5.30 3.89
C VAL A 13 -0.36 -4.59 4.50
N GLY A 14 -1.43 -5.33 4.82
CA GLY A 14 -2.60 -4.79 5.54
C GLY A 14 -2.24 -4.22 6.91
N ILE A 15 -1.39 -4.91 7.68
CA ILE A 15 -0.88 -4.41 8.97
C ILE A 15 -0.04 -3.14 8.77
N ALA A 16 0.82 -3.10 7.74
CA ALA A 16 1.62 -1.91 7.43
C ALA A 16 0.73 -0.70 7.08
N LEU A 17 -0.30 -0.91 6.25
CA LEU A 17 -1.29 0.12 5.92
C LEU A 17 -2.08 0.59 7.14
N PHE A 18 -2.45 -0.33 8.03
CA PHE A 18 -3.11 0.00 9.29
C PHE A 18 -2.23 0.90 10.17
N ILE A 19 -0.96 0.55 10.37
CA ILE A 19 0.00 1.37 11.13
C ILE A 19 0.14 2.75 10.50
N LEU A 20 0.29 2.83 9.17
CA LEU A 20 0.43 4.09 8.45
C LEU A 20 -0.82 4.98 8.59
N THR A 21 -2.00 4.36 8.70
CA THR A 21 -3.28 5.06 8.94
C THR A 21 -3.38 5.60 10.36
N VAL A 22 -2.92 4.85 11.36
CA VAL A 22 -2.86 5.33 12.75
C VAL A 22 -1.90 6.52 12.86
N ILE A 23 -0.74 6.46 12.20
CA ILE A 23 0.22 7.58 12.15
C ILE A 23 -0.43 8.80 11.50
N GLU A 24 -1.09 8.63 10.36
CA GLU A 24 -1.80 9.72 9.67
C GLU A 24 -2.85 10.38 10.56
N TYR A 25 -3.64 9.58 11.28
CA TYR A 25 -4.63 10.11 12.22
C TYR A 25 -3.98 10.97 13.32
N LEU A 26 -2.88 10.49 13.92
CA LEU A 26 -2.16 11.26 14.95
C LEU A 26 -1.56 12.56 14.39
N VAL A 27 -0.99 12.50 13.20
CA VAL A 27 -0.44 13.68 12.50
C VAL A 27 -1.54 14.68 12.16
N ALA A 28 -2.72 14.21 11.74
CA ALA A 28 -3.87 15.06 11.46
C ALA A 28 -4.30 15.84 12.71
N LEU A 29 -4.33 15.18 13.88
CA LEU A 29 -4.69 15.82 15.15
C LEU A 29 -3.71 16.92 15.58
N GLN A 30 -2.41 16.76 15.28
CA GLN A 30 -1.38 17.70 15.73
C GLN A 30 -1.09 18.84 14.75
N THR A 31 -1.15 18.56 13.45
CA THR A 31 -0.69 19.53 12.43
C THR A 31 -1.82 20.07 11.57
N GLY A 32 -2.87 19.28 11.30
CA GLY A 32 -3.91 19.62 10.31
C GLY A 32 -3.37 19.90 8.89
N SER A 33 -2.09 19.60 8.61
CA SER A 33 -1.44 19.98 7.36
C SER A 33 -1.86 19.07 6.22
N ALA A 34 -2.65 19.61 5.29
CA ALA A 34 -3.11 18.88 4.11
C ALA A 34 -1.95 18.30 3.29
N THR A 35 -0.80 18.97 3.22
CA THR A 35 0.38 18.50 2.49
C THR A 35 0.96 17.22 3.10
N ILE A 36 1.08 17.15 4.43
CA ILE A 36 1.62 15.97 5.11
C ILE A 36 0.65 14.79 4.97
N LEU A 37 -0.65 15.05 5.10
CA LEU A 37 -1.69 14.03 4.91
C LEU A 37 -1.73 13.52 3.47
N LEU A 38 -1.51 14.40 2.49
CA LEU A 38 -1.42 14.00 1.08
C LEU A 38 -0.22 13.07 0.84
N LEU A 39 0.94 13.36 1.43
CA LEU A 39 2.12 12.50 1.32
C LEU A 39 1.91 11.13 1.96
N LEU A 40 1.27 11.07 3.13
CA LEU A 40 0.89 9.81 3.78
C LEU A 40 -0.15 9.03 2.95
N GLY A 41 -1.12 9.74 2.37
CA GLY A 41 -2.08 9.23 1.40
C GLY A 41 -1.40 8.59 0.18
N ALA A 42 -0.45 9.31 -0.43
CA ALA A 42 0.30 8.83 -1.59
C ALA A 42 1.14 7.58 -1.25
N ALA A 43 1.81 7.57 -0.10
CA ALA A 43 2.57 6.40 0.35
C ALA A 43 1.69 5.15 0.48
N LYS A 44 0.50 5.28 1.08
CA LYS A 44 -0.49 4.18 1.13
C LYS A 44 -0.93 3.76 -0.28
N GLY A 45 -1.20 4.72 -1.16
CA GLY A 45 -1.58 4.46 -2.54
C GLY A 45 -0.56 3.61 -3.29
N VAL A 46 0.74 3.92 -3.13
CA VAL A 46 1.84 3.13 -3.71
C VAL A 46 1.84 1.70 -3.18
N LEU A 47 1.70 1.51 -1.86
CA LEU A 47 1.62 0.16 -1.27
C LEU A 47 0.44 -0.63 -1.82
N VAL A 48 -0.73 -0.01 -1.95
CA VAL A 48 -1.93 -0.68 -2.48
C VAL A 48 -1.75 -1.07 -3.94
N VAL A 49 -1.27 -0.14 -4.77
CA VAL A 49 -1.05 -0.37 -6.20
C VAL A 49 -0.03 -1.51 -6.41
N TYR A 50 1.07 -1.50 -5.67
CA TYR A 50 2.14 -2.47 -5.83
C TYR A 50 1.76 -3.87 -5.32
N TYR A 51 1.14 -3.97 -4.14
CA TYR A 51 0.93 -5.26 -3.48
C TYR A 51 -0.46 -5.86 -3.70
N PHE A 52 -1.50 -5.04 -3.89
CA PHE A 52 -2.86 -5.52 -4.07
C PHE A 52 -3.33 -5.42 -5.52
N MET A 53 -2.95 -4.37 -6.26
CA MET A 53 -3.46 -4.18 -7.63
C MET A 53 -2.63 -4.87 -8.72
N HIS A 54 -1.43 -5.40 -8.41
CA HIS A 54 -0.57 -6.10 -9.37
C HIS A 54 -0.47 -5.39 -10.73
N ILE A 55 -0.53 -4.05 -10.78
CA ILE A 55 -0.51 -3.29 -12.04
C ILE A 55 0.76 -3.59 -12.85
N THR A 56 1.84 -4.01 -12.19
CA THR A 56 3.07 -4.49 -12.83
C THR A 56 2.89 -5.76 -13.67
N SER A 57 1.85 -6.57 -13.45
CA SER A 57 1.55 -7.73 -14.30
C SER A 57 0.86 -7.32 -15.60
N LEU A 58 0.02 -6.27 -15.57
CA LEU A 58 -0.67 -5.75 -16.75
C LEU A 58 0.30 -5.10 -17.76
N TRP A 59 1.39 -4.51 -17.26
CA TRP A 59 2.46 -3.95 -18.10
C TRP A 59 3.45 -5.01 -18.60
N ARG A 60 3.30 -6.27 -18.17
CA ARG A 60 4.19 -7.39 -18.54
C ARG A 60 3.61 -8.29 -19.62
N GLU A 61 2.40 -8.00 -20.10
CA GLU A 61 1.69 -8.80 -21.11
C GLU A 61 2.10 -8.48 -22.56
N ASP A 62 3.02 -7.53 -22.80
CA ASP A 62 3.40 -7.07 -24.14
C ASP A 62 4.93 -7.11 -24.43
N GLU A 63 5.70 -7.98 -23.79
CA GLU A 63 7.13 -8.23 -24.14
C GLU A 63 7.37 -9.66 -24.67
N GLU A 64 6.41 -10.21 -25.42
CA GLU A 64 6.63 -11.39 -26.28
C GLU A 64 6.50 -11.01 -27.76
N HIS A 65 7.53 -10.35 -28.29
CA HIS A 65 7.82 -10.29 -29.73
C HIS A 65 9.31 -10.39 -29.99
#